data_AF-A0A6A7L8G2-F1
#
_entry.id   AF-A0A6A7L8G2-F1
#
_cell.length_a   1.000
_cell.length_b   1.000
_cell.length_c   1.000
_cell.angle_alpha   90.00
_cell.angle_beta   90.00
_cell.angle_gamma   90.00
#
_symmetry.space_group_name_H-M   'P 1'
#
loop_
_entity.id
_entity.type
_entity.pdbx_description
1 polymer ?
#
loop_
_entity_poly.entity_id
_entity_poly.type
_entity_poly.pdbx_seq_one_letter_code
_entity_poly.pdbx_strand_id
1 'polypeptide(L)'
;MGRTVLRGAAAVALIGLGWAAGKAQTPQPDFELIINAPAGQTSVECLRGCELMWVERGVNPNDTPRPTFSFGCRGASVERCSSAKIGGWINP
;
A
#
# COMPACT_ATOMS: atom_id res chain seq x y z
N MET A 1 -36.62 -30.70 -25.08
CA MET A 1 -36.41 -29.24 -24.90
C MET A 1 -35.85 -28.85 -23.52
N GLY A 2 -36.37 -29.37 -22.40
CA GLY A 2 -35.95 -28.92 -21.05
C GLY A 2 -34.45 -29.10 -20.72
N ARG A 3 -33.83 -30.23 -21.09
CA ARG A 3 -32.40 -30.49 -20.80
C ARG A 3 -31.43 -29.54 -21.51
N THR A 4 -31.75 -29.13 -22.74
CA THR A 4 -30.88 -28.23 -23.53
C THR A 4 -30.91 -26.82 -22.96
N VAL A 5 -32.10 -26.34 -22.58
CA VAL A 5 -32.28 -25.03 -21.91
C VAL A 5 -31.58 -25.02 -20.55
N LEU A 6 -31.73 -26.10 -19.76
CA LEU A 6 -31.07 -26.21 -18.45
C LEU A 6 -29.54 -26.18 -18.57
N ARG A 7 -28.98 -26.88 -19.57
CA ARG A 7 -27.54 -26.89 -19.84
C ARG A 7 -27.04 -25.52 -20.30
N GLY A 8 -27.80 -24.83 -21.16
CA GLY A 8 -27.46 -23.47 -21.59
C GLY A 8 -27.43 -22.49 -20.42
N ALA A 9 -28.45 -22.52 -19.56
CA ALA A 9 -28.51 -21.67 -18.37
C ALA A 9 -27.35 -21.95 -17.41
N ALA A 10 -27.02 -23.23 -17.16
CA ALA A 10 -25.90 -23.61 -16.31
C ALA A 10 -24.55 -23.13 -16.88
N ALA A 11 -24.34 -23.25 -18.20
CA ALA A 11 -23.13 -22.77 -18.86
C ALA A 11 -22.96 -21.25 -18.72
N VAL A 12 -24.02 -20.48 -18.96
CA VAL A 12 -23.99 -19.01 -18.79
C VAL A 12 -23.69 -18.62 -17.34
N ALA A 13 -24.31 -19.30 -16.38
CA ALA A 13 -24.06 -19.05 -14.96
C ALA A 13 -22.59 -19.33 -14.58
N LEU A 14 -22.02 -20.44 -15.04
CA LEU A 14 -20.61 -20.78 -14.78
C LEU A 14 -19.64 -19.79 -15.42
N ILE A 15 -19.92 -19.32 -16.64
CA ILE A 15 -19.12 -18.30 -17.31
C ILE A 15 -19.18 -16.97 -16.52
N GLY A 16 -20.37 -16.56 -16.10
CA GLY A 16 -20.56 -15.35 -15.30
C GLY A 16 -19.82 -15.41 -13.96
N LEU A 17 -19.90 -16.55 -13.26
CA LEU A 17 -19.18 -16.78 -12.00
C LEU A 17 -17.66 -16.79 -12.20
N GLY A 18 -17.17 -17.43 -13.27
CA GLY A 18 -15.75 -17.44 -13.61
C GLY A 18 -15.20 -16.04 -13.92
N TRP A 19 -15.98 -15.22 -14.64
CA TRP A 19 -15.61 -13.83 -14.93
C TRP A 19 -15.59 -12.97 -13.67
N ALA A 20 -16.61 -13.08 -12.80
CA ALA A 20 -16.68 -12.34 -11.55
C ALA A 20 -15.54 -12.74 -10.59
N ALA A 21 -15.25 -14.04 -10.47
CA ALA A 21 -14.13 -14.54 -9.68
C ALA A 21 -12.78 -14.01 -10.20
N GLY A 22 -12.57 -14.01 -11.51
CA GLY A 22 -11.35 -13.46 -12.12
C GLY A 22 -11.19 -11.95 -11.87
N LYS A 23 -12.30 -11.18 -11.89
CA LYS A 23 -12.27 -9.74 -11.60
C LYS A 23 -12.00 -9.45 -10.12
N ALA A 24 -12.46 -10.30 -9.21
CA ALA A 24 -12.17 -10.17 -7.78
C ALA A 24 -10.70 -10.49 -7.45
N GLN A 25 -10.01 -11.24 -8.30
CA GLN A 25 -8.61 -11.63 -8.12
C GLN A 25 -7.61 -10.67 -8.79
N THR A 26 -8.02 -9.48 -9.21
CA THR A 26 -7.06 -8.50 -9.73
C THR A 26 -6.03 -8.19 -8.64
N PRO A 27 -4.72 -8.40 -8.88
CA PRO A 27 -3.69 -8.12 -7.90
C PRO A 27 -3.64 -6.62 -7.65
N GLN A 28 -4.28 -6.18 -6.57
CA GLN A 28 -4.15 -4.82 -6.05
C GLN A 28 -3.07 -4.84 -4.97
N PRO A 29 -2.10 -3.91 -4.97
CA PRO A 29 -1.12 -3.85 -3.91
C PRO A 29 -1.79 -3.73 -2.53
N ASP A 30 -1.23 -4.33 -1.49
CA ASP A 30 -1.79 -4.16 -0.13
C ASP A 30 -1.61 -2.73 0.38
N PHE A 31 -0.54 -2.04 -0.05
CA PHE A 31 -0.26 -0.66 0.28
C PHE A 31 0.47 0.06 -0.88
N GLU A 32 0.43 1.40 -0.87
CA GLU A 32 1.24 2.23 -1.77
C GLU A 32 1.88 3.38 -1.01
N LEU A 33 3.11 3.71 -1.38
CA LEU A 33 3.88 4.77 -0.76
C LEU A 33 4.70 5.57 -1.78
N ILE A 34 4.77 6.87 -1.56
CA ILE A 34 5.58 7.81 -2.33
C ILE A 34 6.73 8.29 -1.45
N ILE A 35 7.94 8.29 -2.00
CA ILE A 35 9.15 8.79 -1.34
C ILE A 35 9.67 9.97 -2.16
N ASN A 36 9.68 11.16 -1.56
CA ASN A 36 10.29 12.35 -2.14
C ASN A 36 11.53 12.70 -1.31
N ALA A 37 12.71 12.76 -1.94
CA ALA A 37 13.97 13.02 -1.26
C ALA A 37 14.78 14.15 -1.92
N PRO A 38 14.30 15.41 -1.87
CA PRO A 38 15.10 16.56 -2.27
C PRO A 38 16.34 16.74 -1.37
N ALA A 39 17.28 17.58 -1.79
CA ALA A 39 18.43 17.92 -0.96
C ALA A 39 17.97 18.55 0.38
N GLY A 40 18.45 17.99 1.50
CA GLY A 40 18.14 18.47 2.85
C GLY A 40 16.82 17.99 3.47
N GLN A 41 15.95 17.30 2.73
CA GLN A 41 14.67 16.80 3.24
C GLN A 41 14.25 15.49 2.58
N THR A 42 13.63 14.60 3.34
CA THR A 42 12.91 13.44 2.81
C THR A 42 11.50 13.42 3.37
N SER A 43 10.51 13.21 2.51
CA SER A 43 9.14 12.88 2.88
C SER A 43 8.74 11.52 2.34
N VAL A 44 7.99 10.78 3.15
CA VAL A 44 7.38 9.50 2.81
C VAL A 44 5.89 9.65 3.08
N GLU A 45 5.08 9.33 2.09
CA GLU A 45 3.63 9.40 2.17
C GLU A 45 3.06 8.02 1.85
N CYS A 46 2.24 7.49 2.74
CA CYS A 46 1.40 6.35 2.49
C CYS A 46 0.13 6.82 1.79
N LEU A 47 -0.05 6.39 0.54
CA LEU A 47 -1.25 6.70 -0.24
C LEU A 47 -2.42 5.81 0.12
N ARG A 48 -2.15 4.53 0.44
CA ARG A 48 -3.17 3.58 0.87
C ARG A 48 -2.57 2.39 1.60
N GLY A 49 -3.39 1.76 2.44
CA GLY A 49 -3.11 0.47 3.04
C GLY A 49 -1.98 0.46 4.07
N CYS A 50 -1.51 1.64 4.50
CA CYS A 50 -0.45 1.73 5.49
C CYS A 50 -0.52 2.96 6.38
N GLU A 51 0.22 2.89 7.48
CA GLU A 51 0.55 4.01 8.34
C GLU A 51 2.05 3.98 8.67
N LEU A 52 2.64 5.16 8.84
CA LEU A 52 4.08 5.36 8.99
C LEU A 52 4.41 5.92 10.38
N MET A 53 5.53 5.48 10.95
CA MET A 53 6.04 6.01 12.22
C MET A 53 7.56 5.99 12.27
N TRP A 54 8.15 6.91 13.03
CA TRP A 54 9.61 6.92 13.23
C TRP A 54 10.06 5.75 14.10
N VAL A 55 11.04 4.98 13.63
CA VAL A 55 11.57 3.81 14.36
C VAL A 55 13.09 3.81 14.51
N GLU A 56 13.77 4.91 14.16
CA GLU A 56 15.25 5.01 14.23
C GLU A 56 15.82 4.60 15.60
N ARG A 57 15.11 4.94 16.69
CA ARG A 57 15.49 4.62 18.08
C ARG A 57 14.55 3.59 18.73
N GLY A 58 13.90 2.77 17.91
CA GLY A 58 12.85 1.86 18.34
C GLY A 58 11.44 2.48 18.26
N VAL A 59 10.44 1.63 18.44
CA VAL A 59 9.02 1.98 18.41
C VAL A 59 8.66 2.71 19.71
N ASN A 60 8.23 3.97 19.61
CA ASN A 60 7.69 4.71 20.75
C ASN A 60 6.21 4.34 20.92
N PRO A 61 5.81 3.69 22.04
CA PRO A 61 4.40 3.30 22.25
C PRO A 61 3.46 4.49 22.43
N ASN A 62 3.98 5.69 22.69
CA ASN A 62 3.20 6.91 22.85
C ASN A 62 3.08 7.74 21.55
N ASP A 63 3.78 7.34 20.47
CA ASP A 63 3.60 8.00 19.18
C ASP A 63 2.48 7.31 18.39
N THR A 64 1.86 8.05 17.49
CA THR A 64 0.74 7.56 16.67
C THR A 64 1.22 7.43 15.24
N PRO A 65 0.99 6.28 14.57
CA PRO A 65 1.27 6.15 13.15
C PRO A 65 0.47 7.19 12.34
N ARG A 66 1.06 7.68 11.25
CA ARG A 66 0.49 8.75 10.41
C ARG A 66 0.66 8.40 8.94
N PRO A 67 -0.21 8.89 8.05
CA PRO A 67 -0.07 8.65 6.62
C PRO A 67 1.15 9.34 6.01
N THR A 68 1.68 10.41 6.65
CA THR A 68 2.81 11.17 6.12
C THR A 68 3.89 11.29 7.17
N PHE A 69 5.14 11.07 6.75
CA PHE A 69 6.31 11.23 7.57
C PHE A 69 7.35 12.10 6.84
N SER A 70 7.91 13.11 7.50
CA SER A 70 8.95 13.96 6.92
C SER A 70 10.08 14.21 7.90
N PHE A 71 11.31 14.16 7.42
CA PHE A 71 12.50 14.47 8.20
C PHE A 71 13.50 15.28 7.37
N GLY A 72 14.25 16.14 8.05
CA GLY A 72 15.28 16.97 7.44
C GLY A 72 16.66 16.58 7.95
N CYS A 73 17.68 16.83 7.13
CA CYS A 73 19.07 16.63 7.49
C CYS A 73 19.82 17.97 7.41
N ARG A 74 20.73 18.20 8.36
CA ARG A 74 21.48 19.46 8.49
C ARG A 74 22.98 19.19 8.34
N GLY A 75 23.71 20.10 7.69
CA GLY A 75 25.14 19.98 7.42
C GLY A 75 25.60 20.93 6.30
N ALA A 76 26.91 21.13 6.14
CA ALA A 76 27.48 22.06 5.15
C ALA A 76 27.35 21.58 3.68
N SER A 77 27.12 20.29 3.48
CA SER A 77 27.02 19.62 2.17
C SER A 77 26.01 18.47 2.24
N VAL A 78 24.73 18.78 2.45
CA VAL A 78 23.67 17.76 2.55
C VAL A 78 23.02 17.54 1.20
N GLU A 79 23.56 16.60 0.42
CA GLU A 79 22.94 16.17 -0.83
C GLU A 79 21.76 15.21 -0.60
N ARG A 80 21.86 14.32 0.41
CA ARG A 80 20.81 13.36 0.77
C ARG A 80 20.83 13.02 2.26
N CYS A 81 19.67 12.76 2.82
CA CYS A 81 19.55 12.19 4.16
C CYS A 81 19.97 10.71 4.17
N SER A 82 21.03 10.35 4.89
CA SER A 82 21.65 9.01 4.80
C SER A 82 21.18 7.99 5.86
N SER A 83 20.29 8.31 6.80
CA SER A 83 20.07 7.42 7.96
C SER A 83 18.74 7.60 8.69
N ALA A 84 17.60 7.47 8.01
CA ALA A 84 16.31 7.41 8.70
C ALA A 84 15.61 6.10 8.44
N LYS A 85 15.14 5.47 9.52
CA LYS A 85 14.30 4.29 9.53
C LYS A 85 12.88 4.69 9.90
N ILE A 86 11.97 4.42 8.96
CA ILE A 86 10.53 4.61 9.11
C ILE A 86 9.91 3.22 9.10
N GLY A 87 9.12 2.92 10.12
CA GLY A 87 8.30 1.70 10.18
C GLY A 87 6.99 1.95 9.43
N GLY A 88 6.54 0.96 8.66
CA GLY A 88 5.24 0.95 8.03
C GLY A 88 4.41 -0.22 8.56
N TRP A 89 3.17 0.02 8.94
CA TRP A 89 2.20 -1.01 9.31
C TRP A 89 1.14 -1.09 8.23
N ILE A 90 0.73 -2.31 7.87
CA ILE A 90 -0.40 -2.51 6.97
C ILE A 90 -1.67 -2.14 7.72
N ASN A 91 -2.47 -1.25 7.14
CA ASN A 91 -3.80 -0.91 7.62
C ASN A 91 -4.83 -1.48 6.63
N PRO A 92 -5.54 -2.56 6.99
CA PRO A 92 -6.45 -3.29 6.09
C PRO A 92 -7.73 -2.53 5.75
#